data_AF-A0A1I7B2L7-F1
#
_entry.id   AF-A0A1I7B2L7-F1
#
_cell.length_a   1.000
_cell.length_b   1.000
_cell.length_c   1.000
_cell.angle_alpha   90.00
_cell.angle_beta   90.00
_cell.angle_gamma   90.00
#
_symmetry.space_group_name_H-M   'P 1'
#
loop_
_entity.id
_entity.type
_entity.pdbx_description
1 polymer ?
#
loop_
_entity_poly.entity_id
_entity_poly.type
_entity_poly.pdbx_seq_one_letter_code
_entity_poly.pdbx_strand_id
1 'polypeptide(L)' 'MTKRAYKYRFYPTSEQEQLLARTFGCVRFVYNAVLRYRTDAFQQRQEKIGFTAANAELSRMKKAEDTAFL' A
#
# COMPACT_ATOMS: atom_id res chain seq x y z
N MET A 1 16.51 19.91 -18.89
CA MET A 1 16.58 18.51 -18.39
C MET A 1 15.74 17.62 -19.28
N THR A 2 16.34 16.60 -19.89
CA THR A 2 15.63 15.66 -20.77
C THR A 2 14.98 14.56 -19.94
N LYS A 3 13.65 14.43 -19.98
CA LYS A 3 12.95 13.33 -19.30
C LYS A 3 13.14 12.04 -20.11
N ARG A 4 13.55 10.96 -19.45
CA ARG A 4 13.67 9.62 -20.05
C ARG A 4 12.59 8.72 -19.49
N ALA A 5 12.01 7.89 -20.36
CA ALA A 5 11.13 6.80 -19.97
C ALA A 5 11.71 5.50 -20.52
N TYR A 6 11.51 4.42 -19.79
CA TYR A 6 12.03 3.11 -20.14
C TYR A 6 10.90 2.09 -20.21
N LYS A 7 10.98 1.18 -21.18
CA LYS A 7 10.05 0.06 -21.36
C LYS A 7 10.86 -1.22 -21.39
N TYR A 8 10.51 -2.17 -20.53
CA TYR A 8 11.17 -3.47 -20.44
C TYR A 8 10.12 -4.58 -20.50
N ARG A 9 10.53 -5.75 -20.99
CA ARG A 9 9.78 -7.00 -20.82
C ARG A 9 10.52 -7.84 -19.79
N PHE A 10 9.80 -8.36 -18.81
CA PHE A 10 10.33 -9.17 -17.73
C PHE A 10 9.77 -10.59 -17.85
N TYR A 11 10.60 -11.58 -17.58
CA TYR A 11 10.24 -13.00 -17.58
C TYR A 11 10.62 -13.58 -16.21
N PRO A 12 9.75 -13.42 -15.20
CA PRO A 12 10.03 -13.89 -13.85
C PRO A 12 10.11 -15.42 -13.78
N THR A 13 10.89 -15.94 -12.83
CA THR A 13 10.74 -17.31 -12.37
C THR A 13 9.43 -17.46 -11.58
N SER A 14 8.94 -18.70 -11.40
CA SER A 14 7.71 -18.92 -10.63
C SER A 14 7.78 -18.40 -9.18
N GLU A 15 8.96 -18.41 -8.57
CA GLU A 15 9.18 -17.79 -7.24
C GLU A 15 9.05 -16.27 -7.29
N GLN A 16 9.63 -15.64 -8.33
CA GLN A 16 9.53 -14.20 -8.52
C GLN A 16 8.09 -13.76 -8.81
N GLU A 17 7.32 -14.52 -9.59
CA GLU A 17 5.91 -14.25 -9.84
C GLU A 17 5.10 -14.21 -8.53
N GLN A 18 5.31 -15.20 -7.66
CA GLN A 18 4.64 -15.27 -6.36
C GLN A 18 5.04 -14.09 -5.47
N LEU A 19 6.33 -13.77 -5.41
CA LEU A 19 6.82 -12.63 -4.64
C LEU A 19 6.24 -11.30 -5.14
N LEU A 20 6.19 -11.11 -6.46
CA LEU A 20 5.61 -9.93 -7.09
C LEU A 20 4.11 -9.84 -6.83
N ALA A 21 3.38 -10.94 -7.00
CA ALA A 21 1.94 -11.00 -6.72
C ALA A 21 1.63 -10.65 -5.27
N ARG A 22 2.40 -11.20 -4.31
CA ARG A 22 2.27 -10.85 -2.89
C ARG A 22 2.59 -9.37 -2.66
N THR A 23 3.71 -8.89 -3.19
CA THR A 23 4.15 -7.49 -3.01
C THR A 23 3.11 -6.51 -3.55
N PHE A 24 2.66 -6.68 -4.80
CA PHE A 24 1.67 -5.80 -5.41
C PHE A 24 0.30 -5.93 -4.74
N GLY A 25 -0.06 -7.13 -4.28
CA GLY A 25 -1.24 -7.36 -3.46
C GLY A 25 -1.22 -6.53 -2.17
N CYS A 26 -0.15 -6.64 -1.38
CA CYS A 26 0.02 -5.91 -0.13
C CYS A 26 0.04 -4.38 -0.37
N VAL A 27 0.78 -3.91 -1.38
CA VAL A 27 0.85 -2.48 -1.73
C VAL A 27 -0.53 -1.92 -2.07
N ARG A 28 -1.28 -2.63 -2.93
CA ARG A 28 -2.63 -2.21 -3.33
C ARG A 28 -3.59 -2.21 -2.13
N PHE A 29 -3.51 -3.22 -1.27
CA PHE A 29 -4.31 -3.29 -0.05
C PHE A 29 -4.03 -2.09 0.86
N VAL A 30 -2.76 -1.87 1.23
CA VAL A 30 -2.35 -0.78 2.12
C VAL A 30 -2.76 0.58 1.55
N TYR A 31 -2.56 0.80 0.26
CA TYR A 31 -2.97 2.05 -0.39
C TYR A 31 -4.47 2.31 -0.22
N ASN A 32 -5.31 1.32 -0.55
CA ASN A 32 -6.76 1.46 -0.44
C ASN A 32 -7.23 1.62 1.01
N ALA A 33 -6.64 0.88 1.94
CA ALA A 33 -6.96 0.97 3.36
C ALA A 33 -6.63 2.36 3.94
N VAL A 34 -5.43 2.88 3.65
CA VAL A 34 -5.00 4.21 4.10
C VAL A 34 -5.82 5.32 3.42
N LEU A 35 -6.14 5.16 2.13
CA LEU A 35 -7.01 6.11 1.42
C LEU A 35 -8.38 6.17 2.09
N ARG A 36 -8.98 5.01 2.41
CA ARG A 36 -10.27 4.94 3.09
C ARG A 36 -10.21 5.54 4.49
N TYR A 37 -9.19 5.19 5.28
CA TYR A 37 -8.98 5.78 6.61
C TYR A 37 -8.93 7.32 6.57
N ARG A 38 -8.22 7.89 5.58
CA ARG A 38 -8.15 9.33 5.34
C ARG A 38 -9.51 9.92 4.97
N THR A 39 -10.21 9.28 4.04
CA THR A 39 -11.53 9.71 3.58
C THR A 39 -12.55 9.71 4.71
N ASP A 40 -12.61 8.62 5.49
CA ASP A 40 -13.54 8.46 6.60
C ASP A 40 -13.26 9.49 7.71
N ALA A 41 -11.99 9.72 8.05
CA ALA A 41 -11.60 10.74 9.03
C ALA A 41 -12.04 12.15 8.60
N PHE A 42 -11.86 12.49 7.33
CA PHE A 42 -12.27 13.79 6.83
C PHE A 42 -13.80 13.92 6.79
N GLN A 43 -14.51 12.92 6.25
CA GLN A 43 -15.97 12.98 6.13
C GLN A 43 -16.67 13.05 7.49
N GLN A 44 -16.20 12.29 8.48
CA GLN A 44 -16.87 12.17 9.77
C GLN A 44 -16.43 13.22 10.79
N ARG A 45 -15.16 13.64 10.74
CA ARG A 45 -14.54 14.50 11.77
C ARG A 45 -13.90 15.77 11.21
N GLN A 46 -13.91 15.96 9.89
CA GLN A 46 -13.19 17.06 9.21
C GLN A 46 -11.67 17.06 9.50
N GLU A 47 -11.13 15.89 9.84
CA GLU A 47 -9.71 15.71 10.19
C GLU A 47 -8.87 15.36 8.96
N LYS A 48 -7.71 16.02 8.83
CA LYS A 48 -6.72 15.67 7.80
C LYS A 48 -5.66 14.76 8.40
N ILE A 49 -5.65 13.50 7.96
CA ILE A 49 -4.64 12.51 8.39
C ILE A 49 -3.34 12.71 7.60
N GLY A 50 -2.31 13.17 8.31
CA GLY A 50 -0.95 13.31 7.80
C GLY A 50 -0.20 11.98 7.66
N PHE A 51 1.06 12.05 7.23
CA PHE A 51 1.91 10.88 7.03
C PHE A 51 2.15 10.08 8.32
N THR A 52 2.50 10.74 9.42
CA THR A 52 2.82 10.08 10.70
C THR A 52 1.65 9.23 11.19
N ALA A 53 0.43 9.77 11.14
CA ALA A 53 -0.77 9.05 11.55
C ALA A 53 -1.11 7.88 10.59
N ALA A 54 -0.96 8.08 9.27
CA ALA A 54 -1.14 7.00 8.30
C ALA A 54 -0.11 5.87 8.48
N ASN A 55 1.14 6.20 8.84
CA ASN A 55 2.19 5.21 9.09
C ASN A 55 1.95 4.43 10.40
N ALA A 56 1.40 5.10 11.42
CA ALA A 56 0.96 4.43 12.65
C ALA A 56 -0.18 3.43 12.36
N GLU A 57 -1.12 3.80 11.50
CA GLU A 57 -2.21 2.90 11.08
C GLU A 57 -1.68 1.69 10.31
N LEU A 58 -0.69 1.86 9.42
CA LEU A 58 0.00 0.74 8.79
C LEU A 58 0.67 -0.19 9.81
N SER A 59 1.31 0.39 10.82
CA SER A 59 1.94 -0.38 11.90
C SER A 59 0.92 -1.18 12.72
N ARG A 60 -0.30 -0.65 12.87
CA ARG A 60 -1.42 -1.36 13.50
C ARG A 60 -1.90 -2.52 12.63
N MET A 61 -2.13 -2.28 11.32
CA MET A 61 -2.55 -3.33 10.37
C MET A 61 -1.57 -4.50 10.36
N LYS A 62 -0.26 -4.25 10.29
CA LYS A 62 0.76 -5.32 10.31
C LYS A 62 0.73 -6.23 11.55
N LYS A 63 0.09 -5.82 12.64
CA LYS A 63 -0.04 -6.59 13.88
C LYS A 63 -1.38 -7.32 14.01
N ALA A 64 -2.34 -7.03 13.15
CA ALA A 64 -3.67 -7.60 13.23
C ALA A 64 -3.72 -8.95 12.49
N GLU A 65 -4.45 -9.92 13.05
CA GLU A 65 -4.51 -11.28 12.52
C GLU A 65 -5.14 -11.35 11.11
N ASP A 66 -6.15 -10.52 10.87
CA ASP A 66 -6.85 -10.40 9.59
C ASP A 66 -5.95 -9.90 8.44
N THR A 67 -4.86 -9.23 8.79
CA THR A 67 -3.92 -8.61 7.86
C THR A 67 -2.49 -9.11 8.05
N ALA A 68 -2.33 -10.29 8.65
CA ALA A 68 -1.03 -10.95 8.89
C ALA A 68 -0.23 -11.28 7.61
N PHE A 69 -0.82 -11.17 6.43
CA PHE A 69 -0.14 -11.35 5.15
C PHE A 69 0.73 -10.14 4.73
N LEU A 70 0.49 -8.96 5.33
CA LEU A 70 1.23 -7.71 5.12
C LEU A 70 2.64 -7.73 5.73
#